data_AF-A0A5K7XE31-F1
#
_entry.id   AF-A0A5K7XE31-F1
#
_cell.length_a   1.000
_cell.length_b   1.000
_cell.length_c   1.000
_cell.angle_alpha   90.00
_cell.angle_beta   90.00
_cell.angle_gamma   90.00
#
_symmetry.space_group_name_H-M   'P 1'
#
loop_
_entity.id
_entity.type
_entity.pdbx_description
1 polymer ?
#
loop_
_entity_poly.entity_id
_entity_poly.type
_entity_poly.pdbx_seq_one_letter_code
_entity_poly.pdbx_strand_id
1 'polypeptide(L)'
;MYSNTFNAGGHEWSLQLSMGSVHSIKSRCFIDLGAPDHVETVCALQADPYTFGKILWTLVKRQAETLGVTEDAFFDSIDGDVFAAAHRALAEAFALWAPLASREFIRQTFENYQDAMQRVGAEILADMRSPAYSAAIAGTIEGGVKQLLASAAG
;
A
#
# COMPACT_ATOMS: atom_id res chain seq x y z
N MET A 1 -3.19 -16.87 12.98
CA MET A 1 -2.69 -15.82 13.89
C MET A 1 -2.02 -14.80 13.00
N TYR A 2 -2.60 -13.62 12.84
CA TYR A 2 -1.98 -12.57 12.04
C TYR A 2 -0.72 -12.09 12.76
N SER A 3 0.38 -11.91 12.01
CA SER A 3 1.63 -11.39 12.55
C SER A 3 1.70 -9.90 12.25
N ASN A 4 2.18 -9.11 13.21
CA ASN A 4 2.56 -7.71 13.00
C ASN A 4 4.00 -7.57 12.51
N THR A 5 4.58 -8.62 11.93
CA THR A 5 5.93 -8.63 11.34
C THR A 5 5.90 -8.95 9.85
N PHE A 6 6.91 -8.49 9.11
CA PHE A 6 7.13 -8.84 7.71
C PHE A 6 8.63 -8.91 7.42
N ASN A 7 9.02 -9.63 6.36
CA ASN A 7 10.42 -9.77 5.94
C ASN A 7 10.71 -8.89 4.72
N ALA A 8 11.78 -8.11 4.77
CA ALA A 8 12.25 -7.29 3.66
C ALA A 8 13.77 -7.08 3.74
N GLY A 9 14.48 -7.18 2.62
CA GLY A 9 15.92 -6.89 2.56
C GLY A 9 16.77 -7.81 3.45
N GLY A 10 16.32 -9.02 3.74
CA GLY A 10 17.00 -9.96 4.65
C GLY A 10 16.78 -9.69 6.15
N HIS A 11 15.87 -8.77 6.49
CA HIS A 11 15.52 -8.44 7.87
C HIS A 11 14.05 -8.73 8.16
N GLU A 12 13.76 -9.18 9.38
CA GLU A 12 12.40 -9.21 9.91
C GLU A 12 12.11 -7.87 10.61
N TRP A 13 11.04 -7.20 10.17
CA TRP A 13 10.60 -5.91 10.70
C TRP A 13 9.37 -6.11 11.56
N SER A 14 9.37 -5.55 12.78
CA SER A 14 8.20 -5.57 13.66
C SER A 14 7.48 -4.23 13.62
N LEU A 15 6.17 -4.25 13.35
CA LEU A 15 5.32 -3.06 13.37
C LEU A 15 4.61 -2.96 14.72
N GLN A 16 4.94 -1.92 15.48
CA GLN A 16 4.29 -1.62 16.74
C GLN A 16 3.78 -0.19 16.74
N LEU A 17 2.50 -0.03 17.10
CA LEU A 17 1.87 1.27 17.25
C LEU A 17 1.81 1.66 18.73
N SER A 18 2.18 2.90 18.99
CA SER A 18 2.11 3.59 20.26
C SER A 18 1.51 4.98 20.03
N MET A 19 1.12 5.69 21.10
CA MET A 19 0.68 7.09 20.95
C MET A 19 1.72 7.96 20.24
N GLY A 20 3.01 7.75 20.49
CA GLY A 20 4.09 8.50 19.85
C GLY A 20 4.23 8.21 18.35
N SER A 21 4.08 6.95 17.94
CA SER A 21 4.14 6.60 16.52
C SER A 21 2.89 7.06 15.78
N VAL A 22 1.70 6.97 16.37
CA VAL A 22 0.46 7.51 15.80
C VAL A 22 0.54 9.02 15.62
N HIS A 23 1.07 9.75 16.61
CA HIS A 23 1.33 11.18 16.48
C HIS A 23 2.31 11.49 15.34
N SER A 24 3.38 10.69 15.20
CA SER A 24 4.37 10.85 14.13
C SER A 24 3.78 10.56 12.75
N ILE A 25 2.91 9.54 12.63
CA ILE A 25 2.19 9.23 11.39
C ILE A 25 1.24 10.37 11.02
N LYS A 26 0.46 10.88 11.98
CA LYS A 26 -0.45 12.01 11.73
C LYS A 26 0.29 13.27 11.25
N SER A 27 1.42 13.59 11.87
CA SER A 27 2.19 14.80 11.53
C SER A 27 3.00 14.68 10.24
N ARG A 28 3.53 13.50 9.92
CA ARG A 28 4.44 13.31 8.77
C ARG A 28 3.74 12.73 7.53
N CYS A 29 2.69 11.94 7.73
CA CYS A 29 1.99 11.20 6.69
C CYS A 29 0.56 11.70 6.48
N PHE A 30 0.08 12.64 7.31
CA PHE A 30 -1.27 13.22 7.24
C PHE A 30 -2.41 12.20 7.36
N ILE A 31 -2.14 11.05 7.99
CA ILE A 31 -3.13 10.00 8.27
C ILE A 31 -3.37 9.95 9.77
N ASP A 32 -4.64 10.07 10.17
CA ASP A 32 -5.05 9.99 11.58
C ASP A 32 -5.58 8.60 11.92
N LEU A 33 -4.70 7.72 12.41
CA LEU A 33 -5.11 6.38 12.88
C LEU A 33 -6.03 6.41 14.11
N GLY A 34 -6.10 7.55 14.82
CA GLY A 34 -7.00 7.75 15.96
C GLY A 34 -8.38 8.28 15.56
N ALA A 35 -8.65 8.47 14.26
CA ALA A 35 -9.95 8.92 13.80
C ALA A 35 -11.05 7.88 14.14
N PRO A 36 -12.28 8.33 14.45
CA PRO A 36 -13.39 7.43 14.79
C PRO A 36 -13.86 6.61 13.57
N ASP A 37 -13.66 7.12 12.35
CA ASP A 37 -13.96 6.38 11.13
C ASP A 37 -12.75 5.52 10.72
N HIS A 38 -12.79 4.26 11.16
CA HIS A 38 -11.74 3.32 10.80
C HIS A 38 -11.82 2.87 9.34
N VAL A 39 -12.98 2.96 8.66
CA VAL A 39 -13.12 2.55 7.26
C VAL A 39 -12.38 3.51 6.35
N GLU A 40 -12.63 4.80 6.50
CA GLU A 40 -11.92 5.84 5.74
C GLU A 40 -10.40 5.75 5.98
N THR A 41 -10.01 5.54 7.24
CA THR A 41 -8.60 5.37 7.63
C THR A 41 -7.96 4.17 6.94
N VAL A 42 -8.61 3.00 6.93
CA VAL A 42 -8.10 1.80 6.25
C VAL A 42 -7.98 2.05 4.75
N CYS A 43 -8.99 2.66 4.12
CA CYS A 43 -8.95 2.98 2.70
C CYS A 43 -7.79 3.94 2.35
N ALA A 44 -7.57 4.97 3.17
CA ALA A 44 -6.47 5.92 2.99
C ALA A 44 -5.09 5.26 3.09
N LEU A 45 -4.92 4.30 4.01
CA LEU A 45 -3.68 3.53 4.16
C LEU A 45 -3.35 2.67 2.94
N GLN A 46 -4.35 2.28 2.15
CA GLN A 46 -4.20 1.39 1.01
C GLN A 46 -4.09 2.15 -0.33
N ALA A 47 -4.59 3.39 -0.39
CA ALA A 47 -4.73 4.13 -1.64
C ALA A 47 -3.41 4.69 -2.20
N ASP A 48 -2.43 4.99 -1.35
CA ASP A 48 -1.15 5.58 -1.78
C ASP A 48 0.05 4.75 -1.28
N PRO A 49 0.71 3.99 -2.18
CA PRO A 49 1.90 3.22 -1.86
C PRO A 49 3.04 4.04 -1.24
N TYR A 50 3.20 5.31 -1.62
CA TYR A 50 4.26 6.16 -1.08
C TYR A 50 3.96 6.60 0.35
N THR A 51 2.71 6.95 0.65
CA THR A 51 2.29 7.25 2.03
C THR A 51 2.37 6.01 2.90
N PHE A 52 1.97 4.84 2.39
CA PHE A 52 2.13 3.57 3.10
C PHE A 52 3.60 3.28 3.41
N GLY A 53 4.50 3.41 2.43
CA GLY A 53 5.92 3.24 2.64
C GLY A 53 6.51 4.22 3.68
N LYS A 54 6.10 5.49 3.66
CA LYS A 54 6.49 6.48 4.70
C LYS A 54 6.00 6.11 6.09
N ILE A 55 4.83 5.49 6.21
CA ILE A 55 4.33 4.94 7.47
C ILE A 55 5.20 3.79 7.95
N LEU A 56 5.48 2.82 7.07
CA LEU A 56 6.35 1.69 7.41
C LEU A 56 7.71 2.19 7.92
N TRP A 57 8.35 3.09 7.17
CA TRP A 57 9.62 3.69 7.58
C TRP A 57 9.50 4.37 8.94
N THR A 58 8.44 5.15 9.17
CA THR A 58 8.20 5.81 10.48
C THR A 58 8.11 4.79 11.63
N LEU A 59 7.55 3.61 11.39
CA LEU A 59 7.41 2.55 12.39
C LEU A 59 8.71 1.77 12.62
N VAL A 60 9.50 1.55 11.58
CA VAL A 60 10.72 0.73 11.66
C VAL A 60 12.00 1.54 11.83
N LYS A 61 11.95 2.88 11.74
CA LYS A 61 13.13 3.75 11.73
C LYS A 61 14.15 3.42 12.82
N ARG A 62 13.71 3.20 14.06
CA ARG A 62 14.60 2.85 15.18
C ARG A 62 15.25 1.47 15.03
N GLN A 63 14.52 0.51 14.47
CA GLN A 63 15.05 -0.81 14.13
C GLN A 63 16.09 -0.66 13.01
N ALA A 64 15.79 0.13 11.98
CA ALA A 64 16.67 0.37 10.85
C ALA A 64 17.97 1.06 11.27
N GLU A 65 17.90 2.08 12.13
CA GLU A 65 19.06 2.75 12.73
C GLU A 65 19.97 1.78 13.49
N THR A 66 19.39 0.82 14.22
CA THR A 66 20.14 -0.20 14.96
C THR A 66 20.85 -1.18 14.02
N LEU A 67 20.24 -1.48 12.87
CA LEU A 67 20.74 -2.40 11.86
C LEU A 67 21.63 -1.72 10.81
N GLY A 68 21.79 -0.40 10.87
CA GLY A 68 22.53 0.37 9.86
C GLY A 68 21.85 0.43 8.49
N VAL A 69 20.53 0.23 8.43
CA VAL A 69 19.73 0.27 7.19
C VAL A 69 19.28 1.70 6.94
N THR A 70 19.58 2.22 5.74
CA THR A 70 19.13 3.55 5.32
C THR A 70 17.68 3.53 4.84
N GLU A 71 17.05 4.70 4.77
CA GLU A 71 15.69 4.84 4.24
C GLU A 71 15.61 4.33 2.80
N ASP A 72 16.55 4.72 1.93
CA ASP A 72 16.61 4.28 0.54
C ASP A 72 16.76 2.75 0.44
N ALA A 73 17.67 2.15 1.20
CA ALA A 73 17.86 0.70 1.19
C ALA A 73 16.62 -0.06 1.69
N PHE A 74 15.91 0.52 2.66
CA PHE A 74 14.63 -0.03 3.12
C PHE A 74 13.58 0.04 2.01
N PHE A 75 13.43 1.17 1.34
CA PHE A 75 12.47 1.32 0.23
C PHE A 75 12.79 0.41 -0.96
N ASP A 76 14.06 0.30 -1.34
CA ASP A 76 14.53 -0.60 -2.41
C ASP A 76 14.25 -2.08 -2.10
N SER A 77 14.09 -2.42 -0.82
CA SER A 77 13.79 -3.78 -0.38
C SER A 77 12.29 -4.14 -0.42
N ILE A 78 11.41 -3.18 -0.70
CA ILE A 78 9.96 -3.40 -0.76
C ILE A 78 9.55 -3.66 -2.21
N ASP A 79 9.39 -4.94 -2.55
CA ASP A 79 8.76 -5.39 -3.80
C ASP A 79 7.26 -5.70 -3.60
N GLY A 80 6.57 -6.16 -4.65
CA GLY A 80 5.11 -6.39 -4.61
C GLY A 80 4.65 -7.40 -3.54
N ASP A 81 5.42 -8.47 -3.31
CA ASP A 81 5.07 -9.49 -2.31
C ASP A 81 5.37 -9.00 -0.90
N VAL A 82 6.52 -8.35 -0.72
CA VAL A 82 6.90 -7.68 0.53
C VAL A 82 5.89 -6.60 0.89
N PHE A 83 5.43 -5.82 -0.09
CA PHE A 83 4.41 -4.78 0.08
C PHE A 83 3.10 -5.38 0.60
N ALA A 84 2.62 -6.47 -0.01
CA ALA A 84 1.42 -7.17 0.44
C ALA A 84 1.58 -7.74 1.86
N ALA A 85 2.74 -8.31 2.20
CA ALA A 85 3.04 -8.80 3.54
C ALA A 85 3.07 -7.66 4.58
N ALA A 86 3.70 -6.54 4.24
CA ALA A 86 3.75 -5.36 5.09
C ALA A 86 2.36 -4.77 5.35
N HIS A 87 1.45 -4.79 4.36
CA HIS A 87 0.07 -4.35 4.57
C HIS A 87 -0.65 -5.19 5.62
N ARG A 88 -0.50 -6.52 5.57
CA ARG A 88 -1.06 -7.43 6.57
C ARG A 88 -0.46 -7.18 7.96
N ALA A 89 0.86 -6.96 8.01
CA ALA A 89 1.54 -6.63 9.25
C ALA A 89 1.05 -5.31 9.87
N LEU A 90 0.81 -4.28 9.04
CA LEU A 90 0.29 -3.00 9.51
C LEU A 90 -1.17 -3.14 10.00
N ALA A 91 -1.99 -3.92 9.30
CA ALA A 91 -3.36 -4.20 9.71
C ALA A 91 -3.40 -4.80 11.12
N GLU A 92 -2.53 -5.78 11.39
CA GLU A 92 -2.46 -6.42 12.71
C GLU A 92 -1.90 -5.45 13.77
N ALA A 93 -0.87 -4.68 13.44
CA ALA A 93 -0.35 -3.65 14.34
C ALA A 93 -1.43 -2.63 14.72
N PHE A 94 -2.25 -2.21 13.75
CA PHE A 94 -3.33 -1.25 13.97
C PHE A 94 -4.44 -1.86 14.82
N ALA A 95 -4.86 -3.09 14.53
CA ALA A 95 -5.82 -3.81 15.35
C ALA A 95 -5.33 -3.98 16.79
N LEU A 96 -4.05 -4.30 17.02
CA LEU A 96 -3.50 -4.47 18.37
C LEU A 96 -3.46 -3.16 19.17
N TRP A 97 -3.21 -2.03 18.51
CA TRP A 97 -3.20 -0.71 19.14
C TRP A 97 -4.61 -0.17 19.43
N ALA A 98 -5.58 -0.47 18.59
CA ALA A 98 -6.94 0.00 18.74
C ALA A 98 -7.64 -0.56 20.01
N PRO A 99 -8.68 0.12 20.52
CA PRO A 99 -9.54 -0.40 21.58
C PRO A 99 -10.05 -1.81 21.27
N LEU A 100 -10.19 -2.63 22.30
CA LEU A 100 -10.57 -4.05 22.16
C LEU A 100 -11.82 -4.27 21.29
N ALA A 101 -12.81 -3.39 21.42
CA ALA A 101 -14.06 -3.47 20.66
C ALA A 101 -13.88 -3.24 19.14
N SER A 102 -12.84 -2.51 18.72
CA SER A 102 -12.61 -2.15 17.31
C SER A 102 -11.68 -3.10 16.57
N ARG A 103 -10.98 -4.00 17.27
CA ARG A 103 -9.89 -4.81 16.66
C ARG A 103 -10.37 -5.68 15.53
N GLU A 104 -11.46 -6.40 15.77
CA GLU A 104 -12.03 -7.32 14.78
C GLU A 104 -12.62 -6.55 13.61
N PHE A 105 -13.25 -5.40 13.89
CA PHE A 105 -13.73 -4.50 12.84
C PHE A 105 -12.60 -4.02 11.93
N ILE A 106 -11.46 -3.61 12.50
CA ILE A 106 -10.28 -3.18 11.73
C ILE A 106 -9.75 -4.33 10.88
N ARG A 107 -9.54 -5.53 11.46
CA ARG A 107 -9.08 -6.71 10.71
C ARG A 107 -9.99 -7.01 9.53
N GLN A 108 -11.29 -7.12 9.79
CA GLN A 108 -12.27 -7.43 8.75
C GLN A 108 -12.31 -6.34 7.66
N THR A 109 -12.12 -5.07 8.02
CA THR A 109 -12.08 -3.98 7.04
C THR A 109 -10.86 -4.10 6.11
N PHE A 110 -9.69 -4.45 6.64
CA PHE A 110 -8.50 -4.71 5.83
C PHE A 110 -8.68 -5.91 4.91
N GLU A 111 -9.20 -7.03 5.43
CA GLU A 111 -9.48 -8.23 4.63
C GLU A 111 -10.46 -7.93 3.51
N ASN A 112 -11.58 -7.29 3.82
CA ASN A 112 -12.60 -6.92 2.84
C ASN A 112 -12.06 -6.01 1.75
N TYR A 113 -11.18 -5.06 2.11
CA TYR A 113 -10.53 -4.19 1.13
C TYR A 113 -9.62 -4.99 0.19
N GLN A 114 -8.79 -5.89 0.73
CA GLN A 114 -7.88 -6.73 -0.06
C GLN A 114 -8.66 -7.64 -1.02
N ASP A 115 -9.70 -8.31 -0.53
CA ASP A 115 -10.56 -9.17 -1.34
C ASP A 115 -11.27 -8.38 -2.45
N ALA A 116 -11.77 -7.18 -2.12
CA ALA A 116 -12.41 -6.30 -3.11
C ALA A 116 -11.42 -5.87 -4.20
N MET A 117 -10.20 -5.46 -3.84
CA MET A 117 -9.17 -5.07 -4.81
C MET A 117 -8.71 -6.23 -5.68
N GLN A 118 -8.56 -7.43 -5.11
CA GLN A 118 -8.22 -8.62 -5.87
C GLN A 118 -9.33 -8.97 -6.88
N ARG A 119 -10.59 -8.87 -6.48
CA ARG A 119 -11.73 -9.10 -7.38
C ARG A 119 -11.77 -8.07 -8.50
N VAL A 120 -11.68 -6.78 -8.17
CA VAL A 120 -11.69 -5.68 -9.16
C VAL A 120 -10.50 -5.82 -10.12
N GLY A 121 -9.31 -6.15 -9.64
CA GLY A 121 -8.14 -6.40 -10.49
C GLY A 121 -8.35 -7.57 -11.45
N ALA A 122 -8.95 -8.66 -11.00
CA ALA A 122 -9.28 -9.81 -11.85
C ALA A 122 -10.30 -9.46 -12.94
N GLU A 123 -11.31 -8.65 -12.59
CA GLU A 123 -12.32 -8.14 -13.53
C GLU A 123 -11.69 -7.21 -14.58
N ILE A 124 -10.84 -6.26 -14.17
CA ILE A 124 -10.10 -5.38 -15.08
C ILE A 124 -9.22 -6.19 -16.03
N LEU A 125 -8.47 -7.18 -15.52
CA LEU A 125 -7.64 -8.05 -16.36
C LEU A 125 -8.47 -8.86 -17.36
N ALA A 126 -9.68 -9.28 -16.99
CA ALA A 126 -10.60 -9.94 -17.91
C ALA A 126 -11.08 -8.98 -19.01
N ASP A 127 -11.42 -7.74 -18.64
CA ASP A 127 -11.83 -6.70 -19.58
C ASP A 127 -10.69 -6.27 -20.52
N MET A 128 -9.45 -6.16 -20.02
CA MET A 128 -8.26 -5.87 -20.83
C MET A 128 -7.99 -6.93 -21.92
N ARG A 129 -8.42 -8.17 -21.68
CA ARG A 129 -8.34 -9.26 -22.66
C ARG A 129 -9.51 -9.26 -23.65
N SER A 130 -10.46 -8.33 -23.52
CA SER A 130 -11.59 -8.25 -24.43
C SER A 130 -11.17 -7.75 -25.81
N PRO A 131 -11.88 -8.20 -26.88
CA PRO A 131 -11.66 -7.65 -28.22
C PRO A 131 -11.90 -6.13 -28.30
N ALA A 132 -12.83 -5.61 -27.50
CA ALA A 132 -13.15 -4.19 -27.45
C ALA A 132 -11.98 -3.37 -26.89
N TYR A 133 -11.37 -3.81 -25.78
CA TYR A 133 -10.19 -3.16 -25.21
C TYR A 133 -8.99 -3.23 -26.16
N SER A 134 -8.77 -4.39 -26.79
CA SER A 134 -7.68 -4.58 -27.77
C SER A 134 -7.81 -3.63 -28.97
N ALA A 135 -9.03 -3.45 -29.49
CA ALA A 135 -9.30 -2.52 -30.58
C ALA A 135 -9.09 -1.05 -30.16
N ALA A 136 -9.46 -0.68 -28.93
CA ALA A 136 -9.25 0.68 -28.41
C ALA A 136 -7.76 1.03 -28.25
N ILE A 137 -6.94 0.09 -27.76
CA ILE A 137 -5.48 0.25 -27.67
C ILE A 137 -4.88 0.40 -29.07
N ALA A 138 -5.24 -0.47 -30.02
CA ALA A 138 -4.73 -0.42 -31.39
C ALA A 138 -5.06 0.93 -32.06
N GLY A 139 -6.30 1.41 -31.95
CA GLY A 139 -6.70 2.71 -32.47
C GLY A 139 -5.92 3.88 -31.85
N THR A 140 -5.64 3.82 -30.55
CA THR A 140 -4.83 4.83 -29.85
C THR A 140 -3.39 4.85 -30.36
N ILE A 141 -2.76 3.67 -30.51
CA ILE A 141 -1.39 3.54 -31.04
C ILE A 141 -1.32 4.04 -32.49
N GLU A 142 -2.25 3.61 -33.34
CA GLU A 142 -2.30 4.04 -34.75
C GLU A 142 -2.50 5.55 -34.88
N GLY A 143 -3.36 6.14 -34.05
CA GLY A 143 -3.57 7.59 -33.98
C GLY A 143 -2.30 8.33 -33.59
N GLY A 144 -1.61 7.89 -32.53
CA GLY A 144 -0.33 8.46 -32.10
C GLY A 144 0.77 8.37 -33.16
N VAL A 145 0.89 7.23 -33.82
CA VAL A 145 1.85 7.03 -34.93
C VAL A 145 1.55 7.97 -36.09
N LYS A 146 0.28 8.12 -36.50
CA LYS A 146 -0.11 9.06 -37.57
C LYS A 146 0.23 10.51 -37.21
N GLN A 147 0.01 10.91 -35.96
CA GLN A 147 0.31 12.26 -35.50
C GLN A 147 1.82 12.55 -35.49
N LEU A 148 2.63 11.58 -35.06
CA LEU A 148 4.10 11.66 -35.12
C LEU A 148 4.63 11.72 -36.56
N LEU A 149 4.05 10.95 -37.48
CA LEU A 149 4.44 10.98 -38.89
C LEU A 149 4.07 12.32 -39.55
N ALA A 150 2.91 12.89 -39.20
CA ALA A 150 2.49 14.19 -39.71
C ALA A 150 3.36 15.35 -39.18
N SER A 151 3.82 15.30 -37.93
CA SER A 151 4.70 16.32 -37.36
C SER A 151 6.16 16.22 -37.85
N ALA A 152 6.60 15.05 -38.31
CA ALA A 152 7.93 14.87 -38.89
C ALA A 152 8.03 15.27 -40.37
N ALA A 153 6.90 15.49 -41.04
CA ALA A 153 6.83 15.81 -42.47
C ALA A 153 6.61 17.31 -42.78
N GLY A 154 6.50 18.16 -41.75
CA GLY A 154 6.38 19.63 -41.86
C GLY A 154 7.55 20.34 -41.23
#